data_AF-A0A351A5S4-F1
#
_entry.id   AF-A0A351A5S4-F1
#
_cell.length_a   1.000
_cell.length_b   1.000
_cell.length_c   1.000
_cell.angle_alpha   90.00
_cell.angle_beta   90.00
_cell.angle_gamma   90.00
#
_symmetry.space_group_name_H-M   'P 1'
#
loop_
_entity.id
_entity.type
_entity.pdbx_description
1 polymer ?
#
loop_
_entity_poly.entity_id
_entity_poly.type
_entity_poly.pdbx_seq_one_letter_code
_entity_poly.pdbx_strand_id
1 'polypeptide(L)'
;PFSGIVGAGQAVRIMTGASIPQGADTIVVQEVVRRSDDRVFVPAGQKKGQNLRRAGEDLAEGGVALAAGRRCGPAELGLIASLGIAEVDVYRPLRVAFFSTGDEIASIGRPLCPGEVYDSNRYTLFGALSRLGCDLIDMGVIPDRPDALEAAFRDASEAADVIITSGGVSVGEADFIREMMARMGEVAFWKLAIKPGRPMAFGRIRNAVLFGLPGNPVAVMVTYFQFVQDALLKLMGVTPLPPAQRFAVQAAFSLRKQPGRTEYLRGRLQHDGSACSVALAGAQGSGVLSSMSEADCFVVLPDDCLSVQPGDTVYVQPFHGLL
;
A
#
# COMPACT_ATOMS: atom_id res chain seq x y z
N PRO A 1 21.43 -7.21 39.28
CA PRO A 1 22.09 -8.42 38.73
C PRO A 1 22.90 -9.12 39.83
N PHE A 2 22.89 -10.46 39.88
CA PHE A 2 23.81 -11.21 40.75
C PHE A 2 25.21 -11.15 40.14
N SER A 3 26.18 -10.63 40.90
CA SER A 3 27.56 -10.38 40.44
C SER A 3 28.55 -11.47 40.84
N GLY A 4 28.10 -12.52 41.52
CA GLY A 4 28.94 -13.65 41.95
C GLY A 4 29.03 -14.76 40.91
N ILE A 5 29.74 -15.83 41.28
CA ILE A 5 29.85 -17.07 40.50
C ILE A 5 28.90 -18.11 41.10
N VAL A 6 28.10 -18.77 40.27
CA VAL A 6 27.28 -19.92 40.68
C VAL A 6 28.19 -21.14 40.78
N GLY A 7 28.39 -21.63 42.00
CA GLY A 7 29.19 -22.82 42.27
C GLY A 7 28.44 -24.14 42.06
N ALA A 8 29.16 -25.25 42.20
CA ALA A 8 28.57 -26.59 42.13
C ALA A 8 27.48 -26.77 43.19
N GLY A 9 26.32 -27.29 42.79
CA GLY A 9 25.16 -27.48 43.68
C GLY A 9 24.43 -26.20 44.07
N GLN A 10 24.83 -25.04 43.54
CA GLN A 10 24.17 -23.77 43.78
C GLN A 10 23.26 -23.39 42.62
N ALA A 11 22.27 -22.55 42.91
CA ALA A 11 21.42 -21.92 41.92
C ALA A 11 21.15 -20.49 42.34
N VAL A 12 20.86 -19.64 41.37
CA VAL A 12 20.51 -18.25 41.59
C VAL A 12 19.20 -17.95 40.88
N ARG A 13 18.32 -17.21 41.56
CA ARG A 13 17.08 -16.75 40.94
C ARG A 13 17.43 -15.64 39.95
N ILE A 14 16.99 -15.81 38.72
CA ILE A 14 17.06 -14.79 37.67
C ILE A 14 15.64 -14.48 37.18
N MET A 15 15.50 -13.34 36.49
CA MET A 15 14.29 -12.97 35.78
C MET A 15 14.56 -12.99 34.27
N THR A 16 13.50 -13.12 33.47
CA THR A 16 13.61 -13.06 32.01
C THR A 16 14.31 -11.77 31.56
N GLY A 17 15.29 -11.90 30.67
CA GLY A 17 16.09 -10.78 30.16
C GLY A 17 17.33 -10.45 31.00
N ALA A 18 17.53 -11.07 32.16
CA ALA A 18 18.75 -10.88 32.95
C ALA A 18 19.95 -11.60 32.32
N SER A 19 21.14 -11.01 32.44
CA SER A 19 22.40 -11.66 32.09
C SER A 19 22.61 -12.92 32.93
N ILE A 20 23.08 -14.00 32.28
CA ILE A 20 23.40 -15.25 32.96
C ILE A 20 24.63 -15.04 33.86
N PRO A 21 24.54 -15.38 35.15
CA PRO A 21 25.69 -15.31 36.04
C PRO A 21 26.81 -16.25 35.64
N GLN A 22 28.04 -15.86 35.93
CA GLN A 22 29.21 -16.70 35.70
C GLN A 22 29.04 -18.04 36.44
N GLY A 23 29.40 -19.15 35.79
CA GLY A 23 29.26 -20.50 36.33
C GLY A 23 27.90 -21.18 36.09
N ALA A 24 26.89 -20.45 35.60
CA ALA A 24 25.62 -21.03 35.16
C ALA A 24 25.57 -21.16 33.62
N ASP A 25 24.93 -22.22 33.12
CA ASP A 25 24.80 -22.50 31.69
C ASP A 25 23.38 -22.90 31.26
N THR A 26 22.45 -22.98 32.20
CA THR A 26 21.11 -23.56 32.01
C THR A 26 20.10 -22.86 32.89
N ILE A 27 18.93 -22.53 32.36
CA ILE A 27 17.83 -21.90 33.10
C ILE A 27 16.66 -22.87 33.22
N VAL A 28 16.16 -23.07 34.44
CA VAL A 28 14.97 -23.88 34.72
C VAL A 28 13.84 -22.95 35.16
N VAL A 29 12.68 -23.10 34.52
CA VAL A 29 11.50 -22.28 34.82
C VAL A 29 10.99 -22.60 36.23
N GLN A 30 10.61 -21.58 37.00
CA GLN A 30 10.27 -21.75 38.41
C GLN A 30 9.03 -22.66 38.62
N GLU A 31 8.16 -22.75 37.61
CA GLU A 31 6.93 -23.53 37.59
C GLU A 31 7.18 -25.04 37.74
N VAL A 32 8.37 -25.52 37.38
CA VAL A 32 8.76 -26.93 37.51
C VAL A 32 9.72 -27.18 38.69
N VAL A 33 10.19 -26.12 39.33
CA VAL A 33 11.14 -26.20 40.45
C VAL A 33 10.38 -26.12 41.76
N ARG A 34 10.70 -26.99 42.72
CA ARG A 34 10.20 -26.83 44.09
C ARG A 34 11.23 -26.10 44.93
N ARG A 35 10.81 -25.03 45.60
CA ARG A 35 11.67 -24.30 46.55
C ARG A 35 11.31 -24.69 47.98
N SER A 36 12.33 -24.94 48.80
CA SER A 36 12.23 -25.11 50.25
C SER A 36 13.34 -24.27 50.88
N ASP A 37 12.99 -23.15 51.49
CA ASP A 37 13.94 -22.23 52.16
C ASP A 37 15.09 -21.75 51.24
N ASP A 38 16.31 -22.18 51.56
CA ASP A 38 17.58 -21.93 50.88
C ASP A 38 17.90 -22.98 49.79
N ARG A 39 17.03 -23.97 49.60
CA ARG A 39 17.20 -25.06 48.62
C ARG A 39 16.17 -24.99 47.49
N VAL A 40 16.62 -25.43 46.32
CA VAL A 40 15.76 -25.64 45.15
C VAL A 40 15.93 -27.07 44.65
N PHE A 41 14.80 -27.73 44.38
CA PHE A 41 14.73 -29.06 43.80
C PHE A 41 14.42 -28.94 42.33
N VAL A 42 15.43 -29.19 41.50
CA VAL A 42 15.31 -29.20 40.04
C VAL A 42 14.91 -30.62 39.61
N PRO A 43 13.79 -30.80 38.88
CA PRO A 43 13.37 -32.11 38.42
C PRO A 43 14.33 -32.64 37.34
N ALA A 44 14.44 -33.97 37.24
CA ALA A 44 15.23 -34.63 36.20
C ALA A 44 14.75 -34.25 34.78
N GLY A 45 15.61 -34.43 33.78
CA GLY A 45 15.28 -34.19 32.36
C GLY A 45 15.59 -32.78 31.85
N GLN A 46 16.22 -31.90 32.65
CA GLN A 46 16.70 -30.61 32.16
C GLN A 46 17.83 -30.80 31.15
N LYS A 47 17.80 -30.02 30.06
CA LYS A 47 18.82 -30.05 29.03
C LYS A 47 19.78 -28.88 29.21
N LYS A 48 21.09 -29.16 29.06
CA LYS A 48 22.12 -28.13 29.08
C LYS A 48 21.80 -27.02 28.06
N GLY A 49 21.85 -25.77 28.48
CA GLY A 49 21.59 -24.62 27.61
C GLY A 49 20.12 -24.30 27.33
N GLN A 50 19.16 -25.02 27.92
CA GLN A 50 17.75 -24.71 27.72
C GLN A 50 17.42 -23.31 28.28
N ASN A 51 16.47 -22.63 27.63
CA ASN A 51 15.98 -21.29 27.97
C ASN A 51 17.05 -20.18 28.00
N LEU A 52 18.29 -20.48 27.59
CA LEU A 52 19.37 -19.53 27.46
C LEU A 52 19.31 -18.87 26.08
N ARG A 53 19.37 -17.54 26.07
CA ARG A 53 19.52 -16.74 24.85
C ARG A 53 20.99 -16.35 24.69
N ARG A 54 21.62 -16.74 23.59
CA ARG A 54 23.02 -16.45 23.31
C ARG A 54 23.19 -15.05 22.74
N ALA A 55 24.34 -14.43 23.03
CA ALA A 55 24.70 -13.17 22.40
C ALA A 55 24.71 -13.33 20.87
N GLY A 56 24.05 -12.39 20.19
CA GLY A 56 23.97 -12.38 18.73
C GLY A 56 23.11 -13.48 18.09
N GLU A 57 22.29 -14.21 18.86
CA GLU A 57 21.45 -15.28 18.29
C GLU A 57 20.34 -14.77 17.37
N ASP A 58 19.88 -13.54 17.59
CA ASP A 58 18.87 -12.86 16.78
C ASP A 58 19.53 -11.98 15.71
N LEU A 59 20.49 -11.14 16.12
CA LEU A 59 21.31 -10.33 15.23
C LEU A 59 22.76 -10.31 15.69
N ALA A 60 23.65 -10.81 14.85
CA ALA A 60 25.08 -10.81 15.12
C ALA A 60 25.70 -9.41 14.91
N GLU A 61 26.75 -9.11 15.66
CA GLU A 61 27.55 -7.91 15.45
C GLU A 61 28.10 -7.86 14.02
N GLY A 62 28.01 -6.68 13.39
CA GLY A 62 28.39 -6.49 11.97
C GLY A 62 27.37 -7.03 10.96
N GLY A 63 26.28 -7.67 11.41
CA GLY A 63 25.17 -8.10 10.56
C GLY A 63 24.31 -6.92 10.07
N VAL A 64 23.63 -7.12 8.94
CA VAL A 64 22.66 -6.15 8.41
C VAL A 64 21.34 -6.28 9.18
N ALA A 65 21.03 -5.30 10.02
CA ALA A 65 19.75 -5.24 10.74
C ALA A 65 18.57 -4.93 9.79
N LEU A 66 18.75 -3.92 8.93
CA LEU A 66 17.77 -3.48 7.95
C LEU A 66 18.48 -3.19 6.62
N ALA A 67 17.97 -3.79 5.55
CA ALA A 67 18.48 -3.54 4.20
C ALA A 67 17.93 -2.20 3.65
N ALA A 68 18.73 -1.51 2.84
CA ALA A 68 18.30 -0.33 2.12
C ALA A 68 17.09 -0.65 1.22
N GLY A 69 16.14 0.29 1.16
CA GLY A 69 14.87 0.12 0.44
C GLY A 69 13.77 -0.57 1.24
N ARG A 70 14.01 -0.93 2.50
CA ARG A 70 12.95 -1.34 3.42
C ARG A 70 12.17 -0.11 3.90
N ARG A 71 10.84 -0.14 3.79
CA ARG A 71 9.98 0.90 4.37
C ARG A 71 10.01 0.79 5.90
N CYS A 72 10.29 1.89 6.59
CA CYS A 72 10.34 1.92 8.05
C CYS A 72 8.91 1.95 8.63
N GLY A 73 8.44 0.80 9.13
CA GLY A 73 7.22 0.69 9.93
C GLY A 73 7.51 0.58 11.42
N PRO A 74 6.48 0.30 12.26
CA PRO A 74 6.66 0.18 13.70
C PRO A 74 7.71 -0.88 14.12
N ALA A 75 7.77 -2.01 13.40
CA ALA A 75 8.72 -3.07 13.68
C ALA A 75 10.16 -2.65 13.35
N GLU A 76 10.37 -2.05 12.18
CA GLU A 76 11.68 -1.52 11.77
C GLU A 76 12.16 -0.42 12.72
N LEU A 77 11.29 0.49 13.15
CA LEU A 77 11.62 1.51 14.16
C LEU A 77 12.03 0.89 15.50
N GLY A 78 11.33 -0.16 15.95
CA GLY A 78 11.68 -0.90 17.15
C GLY A 78 13.05 -1.58 17.05
N LEU A 79 13.38 -2.13 15.89
CA LEU A 79 14.70 -2.73 15.63
C LEU A 79 15.81 -1.66 15.62
N ILE A 80 15.59 -0.51 14.99
CA ILE A 80 16.57 0.60 15.02
C ILE A 80 16.83 1.04 16.45
N ALA A 81 15.77 1.24 17.23
CA ALA A 81 15.87 1.69 18.62
C ALA A 81 16.53 0.63 19.54
N SER A 82 16.27 -0.66 19.33
CA SER A 82 16.88 -1.73 20.14
C SER A 82 18.40 -1.83 19.96
N LEU A 83 18.92 -1.31 18.84
CA LEU A 83 20.34 -1.19 18.56
C LEU A 83 20.96 0.11 19.09
N GLY A 84 20.18 0.97 19.73
CA GLY A 84 20.65 2.26 20.23
C GLY A 84 20.92 3.29 19.13
N ILE A 85 20.39 3.08 17.92
CA ILE A 85 20.54 4.00 16.79
C ILE A 85 19.46 5.08 16.90
N ALA A 86 19.89 6.34 17.03
CA ALA A 86 18.97 7.47 17.20
C ALA A 86 18.43 8.02 15.87
N GLU A 87 19.25 8.00 14.81
CA GLU A 87 18.94 8.58 13.52
C GLU A 87 19.39 7.63 12.40
N VAL A 88 18.66 7.65 11.29
CA VAL A 88 18.95 6.87 10.08
C VAL A 88 18.74 7.71 8.84
N ASP A 89 19.54 7.47 7.81
CA ASP A 89 19.36 8.08 6.50
C ASP A 89 18.15 7.47 5.78
N VAL A 90 17.27 8.34 5.28
CA VAL A 90 16.07 7.94 4.53
C VAL A 90 15.93 8.75 3.25
N TYR A 91 15.20 8.22 2.28
CA TYR A 91 14.78 8.99 1.12
C TYR A 91 13.79 10.08 1.56
N ARG A 92 13.92 11.28 0.98
CA ARG A 92 12.92 12.33 1.16
C ARG A 92 11.55 11.88 0.62
N PRO A 93 10.44 12.46 1.13
CA PRO A 93 9.13 12.30 0.51
C PRO A 93 9.15 12.63 -0.98
N LEU A 94 8.38 11.86 -1.76
CA LEU A 94 8.17 12.08 -3.18
C LEU A 94 7.24 13.29 -3.36
N ARG A 95 7.63 14.26 -4.19
CA ARG A 95 6.82 15.44 -4.48
C ARG A 95 5.88 15.12 -5.64
N VAL A 96 4.58 15.23 -5.42
CA VAL A 96 3.55 14.85 -6.39
C VAL A 96 2.65 16.05 -6.68
N ALA A 97 2.73 16.57 -7.90
CA ALA A 97 1.78 17.54 -8.44
C ALA A 97 0.57 16.81 -9.00
N PHE A 98 -0.64 17.28 -8.69
CA PHE A 98 -1.85 16.65 -9.19
C PHE A 98 -2.96 17.66 -9.45
N PHE A 99 -3.74 17.40 -10.49
CA PHE A 99 -4.87 18.24 -10.89
C PHE A 99 -5.90 17.48 -11.72
N SER A 100 -7.10 18.05 -11.78
CA SER A 100 -8.16 17.58 -12.68
C SER A 100 -8.24 18.48 -13.91
N THR A 101 -8.72 17.94 -15.04
CA THR A 101 -9.06 18.71 -16.24
C THR A 101 -10.49 18.41 -16.66
N GLY A 102 -11.12 19.37 -17.33
CA GLY A 102 -12.53 19.29 -17.73
C GLY A 102 -13.25 20.62 -17.50
N ASP A 103 -13.83 21.17 -18.56
CA ASP A 103 -14.68 22.37 -18.46
C ASP A 103 -15.98 22.10 -17.69
N GLU A 104 -16.39 20.83 -17.58
CA GLU A 104 -17.50 20.38 -16.74
C GLU A 104 -17.11 20.26 -15.26
N ILE A 105 -15.84 20.35 -14.90
CA ILE A 105 -15.35 20.05 -13.55
C ILE A 105 -15.34 21.31 -12.68
N ALA A 106 -16.07 21.27 -11.58
CA ALA A 106 -16.12 22.36 -10.60
C ALA A 106 -15.47 21.98 -9.28
N SER A 107 -14.70 22.91 -8.71
CA SER A 107 -14.24 22.78 -7.31
C SER A 107 -15.39 22.92 -6.31
N ILE A 108 -15.25 22.28 -5.15
CA ILE A 108 -16.21 22.40 -4.05
C ILE A 108 -16.24 23.83 -3.50
N GLY A 109 -17.32 24.19 -2.82
CA GLY A 109 -17.48 25.51 -2.18
C GLY A 109 -18.25 26.54 -3.00
N ARG A 110 -18.65 26.20 -4.23
CA ARG A 110 -19.62 26.98 -5.03
C ARG A 110 -20.74 26.09 -5.56
N PRO A 111 -21.96 26.63 -5.78
CA PRO A 111 -23.01 25.92 -6.49
C PRO A 111 -22.59 25.54 -7.93
N LEU A 112 -23.06 24.39 -8.41
CA LEU A 112 -22.85 23.95 -9.79
C LEU A 112 -23.67 24.78 -10.78
N CYS A 113 -23.06 25.12 -11.90
CA CYS A 113 -23.76 25.56 -13.10
C CYS A 113 -24.35 24.36 -13.86
N PRO A 114 -25.35 24.57 -14.74
CA PRO A 114 -25.87 23.49 -15.58
C PRO A 114 -24.77 22.80 -16.39
N GLY A 115 -24.65 21.48 -16.27
CA GLY A 115 -23.63 20.68 -16.94
C GLY A 115 -22.34 20.47 -16.12
N GLU A 116 -22.14 21.22 -15.03
CA GLU A 116 -20.99 20.99 -14.14
C GLU A 116 -21.21 19.79 -13.20
N VAL A 117 -20.11 19.16 -12.82
CA VAL A 117 -20.02 18.16 -11.75
C VAL A 117 -18.89 18.53 -10.80
N TYR A 118 -19.01 18.17 -9.52
CA TYR A 118 -17.93 18.41 -8.57
C TYR A 118 -16.74 17.48 -8.84
N ASP A 119 -15.54 18.03 -8.74
CA ASP A 119 -14.27 17.31 -8.82
C ASP A 119 -14.12 16.34 -7.64
N SER A 120 -14.54 15.09 -7.78
CA SER A 120 -14.31 14.07 -6.76
C SER A 120 -12.91 13.47 -6.80
N ASN A 121 -12.32 13.39 -8.00
CA ASN A 121 -11.10 12.64 -8.26
C ASN A 121 -9.90 13.24 -7.54
N ARG A 122 -9.79 14.58 -7.55
CA ARG A 122 -8.70 15.28 -6.88
C ARG A 122 -8.67 15.00 -5.38
N TYR A 123 -9.82 14.96 -4.71
CA TYR A 123 -9.88 14.61 -3.28
C TYR A 123 -9.60 13.14 -3.01
N THR A 124 -10.01 12.24 -3.91
CA THR A 124 -9.63 10.83 -3.84
C THR A 124 -8.12 10.65 -3.95
N LEU A 125 -7.48 11.32 -4.91
CA LEU A 125 -6.03 11.30 -5.08
C LEU A 125 -5.30 11.93 -3.89
N PHE A 126 -5.78 13.07 -3.38
CA PHE A 126 -5.25 13.70 -2.18
C PHE A 126 -5.21 12.73 -1.01
N GLY A 127 -6.32 12.03 -0.74
CA GLY A 127 -6.38 11.03 0.34
C GLY A 127 -5.41 9.86 0.12
N ALA A 128 -5.38 9.30 -1.09
CA ALA A 128 -4.54 8.16 -1.42
C ALA A 128 -3.04 8.48 -1.37
N LEU A 129 -2.64 9.65 -1.87
CA LEU A 129 -1.25 10.11 -1.87
C LEU A 129 -0.78 10.54 -0.47
N SER A 130 -1.65 11.20 0.30
CA SER A 130 -1.34 11.58 1.70
C SER A 130 -1.02 10.35 2.54
N ARG A 131 -1.80 9.28 2.40
CA ARG A 131 -1.56 8.00 3.09
C ARG A 131 -0.25 7.33 2.68
N LEU A 132 0.22 7.57 1.45
CA LEU A 132 1.50 7.06 0.99
C LEU A 132 2.69 7.85 1.56
N GLY A 133 2.45 9.06 2.10
CA GLY A 133 3.46 9.95 2.65
C GLY A 133 4.14 10.82 1.59
N CYS A 134 3.44 11.12 0.49
CA CYS A 134 3.91 12.04 -0.54
C CYS A 134 3.81 13.50 -0.06
N ASP A 135 4.70 14.36 -0.55
CA ASP A 135 4.57 15.82 -0.46
C ASP A 135 3.71 16.31 -1.62
N LEU A 136 2.58 16.96 -1.33
CA LEU A 136 1.50 17.16 -2.30
C LEU A 136 1.42 18.60 -2.81
N ILE A 137 1.34 18.75 -4.13
CA ILE A 137 1.12 20.03 -4.81
C ILE A 137 -0.21 19.94 -5.55
N ASP A 138 -1.28 20.39 -4.89
CA ASP A 138 -2.61 20.47 -5.48
C ASP A 138 -2.71 21.69 -6.40
N MET A 139 -2.87 21.45 -7.71
CA MET A 139 -2.96 22.52 -8.71
C MET A 139 -4.41 22.80 -9.13
N GLY A 140 -5.40 22.20 -8.46
CA GLY A 140 -6.81 22.47 -8.66
C GLY A 140 -7.39 21.84 -9.92
N VAL A 141 -8.34 22.57 -10.52
CA VAL A 141 -8.97 22.21 -11.80
C VAL A 141 -8.41 23.12 -12.87
N ILE A 142 -7.80 22.52 -13.90
CA ILE A 142 -7.26 23.23 -15.04
C ILE A 142 -8.30 23.18 -16.16
N PRO A 143 -8.70 24.32 -16.76
CA PRO A 143 -9.64 24.33 -17.87
C PRO A 143 -9.06 23.60 -19.08
N ASP A 144 -9.91 23.06 -19.95
CA ASP A 144 -9.50 22.34 -21.16
C ASP A 144 -9.08 23.32 -22.27
N ARG A 145 -8.06 24.12 -21.94
CA ARG A 145 -7.46 25.13 -22.81
C ARG A 145 -5.99 24.82 -23.05
N PRO A 146 -5.54 24.80 -24.31
CA PRO A 146 -4.16 24.58 -24.70
C PRO A 146 -3.08 25.25 -23.85
N ASP A 147 -3.20 26.56 -23.70
CA ASP A 147 -2.26 27.42 -23.00
C ASP A 147 -2.26 27.19 -21.48
N ALA A 148 -3.44 26.92 -20.91
CA ALA A 148 -3.58 26.61 -19.49
C ALA A 148 -2.98 25.23 -19.15
N LEU A 149 -3.25 24.22 -19.97
CA LEU A 149 -2.70 22.87 -19.80
C LEU A 149 -1.18 22.86 -19.97
N GLU A 150 -0.65 23.52 -21.01
CA GLU A 150 0.80 23.61 -21.24
C GLU A 150 1.51 24.32 -20.08
N ALA A 151 0.91 25.39 -19.55
CA ALA A 151 1.43 26.05 -18.36
C ALA A 151 1.41 25.14 -17.13
N ALA A 152 0.28 24.47 -16.85
CA ALA A 152 0.15 23.56 -15.72
C ALA A 152 1.17 22.41 -15.78
N PHE A 153 1.35 21.77 -16.93
CA PHE A 153 2.33 20.69 -17.08
C PHE A 153 3.77 21.18 -16.91
N ARG A 154 4.12 22.36 -17.44
CA ARG A 154 5.45 22.94 -17.27
C ARG A 154 5.71 23.22 -15.79
N ASP A 155 4.82 23.95 -15.13
CA ASP A 155 4.97 24.36 -13.73
C ASP A 155 5.01 23.13 -12.81
N ALA A 156 4.17 22.11 -13.08
CA ALA A 156 4.19 20.83 -12.38
C ALA A 156 5.53 20.09 -12.54
N SER A 157 6.06 20.05 -13.77
CA SER A 157 7.32 19.35 -14.06
C SER A 157 8.57 20.00 -13.47
N GLU A 158 8.49 21.29 -13.14
CA GLU A 158 9.54 22.05 -12.47
C GLU A 158 9.48 21.89 -10.95
N ALA A 159 8.27 21.70 -10.40
CA ALA A 159 8.04 21.65 -8.96
C ALA A 159 7.95 20.22 -8.37
N ALA A 160 7.67 19.19 -9.16
CA ALA A 160 7.38 17.84 -8.68
C ALA A 160 8.23 16.75 -9.33
N ASP A 161 8.35 15.61 -8.64
CA ASP A 161 8.95 14.39 -9.18
C ASP A 161 7.93 13.60 -10.02
N VAL A 162 6.65 13.72 -9.67
CA VAL A 162 5.54 13.04 -10.33
C VAL A 162 4.39 14.01 -10.59
N ILE A 163 3.76 13.87 -11.76
CA ILE A 163 2.54 14.56 -12.16
C ILE A 163 1.43 13.53 -12.30
N ILE A 164 0.29 13.74 -11.63
CA ILE A 164 -0.90 12.89 -11.76
C ILE A 164 -2.07 13.74 -12.22
N THR A 165 -2.65 13.40 -13.37
CA THR A 165 -3.86 14.07 -13.86
C THR A 165 -5.06 13.16 -13.85
N SER A 166 -6.26 13.73 -13.67
CA SER A 166 -7.52 13.02 -13.86
C SER A 166 -8.44 13.81 -14.80
N GLY A 167 -9.10 13.12 -15.74
CA GLY A 167 -9.82 13.80 -16.82
C GLY A 167 -8.92 14.10 -18.04
N GLY A 168 -9.51 14.54 -19.15
CA GLY A 168 -8.78 14.97 -20.36
C GLY A 168 -8.08 13.89 -21.21
N VAL A 169 -7.86 12.66 -20.73
CA VAL A 169 -7.18 11.59 -21.52
C VAL A 169 -8.12 10.83 -22.46
N SER A 170 -9.28 11.41 -22.81
CA SER A 170 -10.29 10.74 -23.65
C SER A 170 -9.92 10.80 -25.14
N VAL A 171 -10.42 9.81 -25.89
CA VAL A 171 -10.18 9.60 -27.32
C VAL A 171 -10.78 10.68 -28.25
N GLY A 172 -11.62 11.58 -27.73
CA GLY A 172 -12.38 12.55 -28.53
C GLY A 172 -11.65 13.86 -28.86
N GLU A 173 -10.74 14.32 -27.99
CA GLU A 173 -9.96 15.57 -28.14
C GLU A 173 -8.44 15.27 -28.21
N ALA A 174 -8.13 14.03 -28.56
CA ALA A 174 -6.85 13.40 -28.32
C ALA A 174 -5.68 14.05 -29.07
N ASP A 175 -5.92 14.77 -30.15
CA ASP A 175 -4.86 15.24 -31.04
C ASP A 175 -4.07 16.39 -30.41
N PHE A 176 -4.74 17.38 -29.79
CA PHE A 176 -4.04 18.50 -29.17
C PHE A 176 -3.20 18.06 -27.96
N ILE A 177 -3.78 17.25 -27.05
CA ILE A 177 -3.06 16.76 -25.88
C ILE A 177 -1.89 15.87 -26.32
N ARG A 178 -2.05 15.02 -27.36
CA ARG A 178 -0.94 14.23 -27.90
C ARG A 178 0.17 15.11 -28.46
N GLU A 179 -0.16 16.13 -29.24
CA GLU A 179 0.80 17.06 -29.82
C GLU A 179 1.53 17.88 -28.75
N MET A 180 0.82 18.38 -27.75
CA MET A 180 1.40 19.07 -26.60
C MET A 180 2.33 18.13 -25.83
N MET A 181 1.89 16.91 -25.53
CA MET A 181 2.69 15.92 -24.82
C MET A 181 3.94 15.54 -25.62
N ALA A 182 3.84 15.36 -26.94
CA ALA A 182 4.98 15.08 -27.81
C ALA A 182 6.01 16.22 -27.85
N ARG A 183 5.58 17.47 -27.65
CA ARG A 183 6.48 18.63 -27.54
C ARG A 183 7.13 18.73 -26.16
N MET A 184 6.43 18.33 -25.10
CA MET A 184 6.87 18.51 -23.71
C MET A 184 7.64 17.30 -23.15
N GLY A 185 7.51 16.12 -23.75
CA GLY A 185 8.19 14.91 -23.29
C GLY A 185 7.80 13.65 -24.05
N GLU A 186 8.02 12.51 -23.39
CA GLU A 186 7.78 11.18 -23.96
C GLU A 186 6.60 10.54 -23.23
N VAL A 187 5.43 10.55 -23.87
CA VAL A 187 4.18 10.06 -23.26
C VAL A 187 3.53 8.99 -24.13
N ALA A 188 3.33 7.81 -23.54
CA ALA A 188 2.61 6.71 -24.15
C ALA A 188 1.15 6.71 -23.67
N PHE A 189 0.23 6.45 -24.60
CA PHE A 189 -1.20 6.34 -24.31
C PHE A 189 -1.63 4.88 -24.42
N TRP A 190 -1.86 4.25 -23.27
CA TRP A 190 -2.16 2.84 -23.16
C TRP A 190 -3.67 2.57 -23.19
N LYS A 191 -4.02 1.40 -23.74
CA LYS A 191 -5.37 0.81 -23.66
C LYS A 191 -5.27 -0.46 -22.84
N LEU A 192 -5.32 -0.30 -21.52
CA LEU A 192 -5.22 -1.38 -20.55
C LEU A 192 -6.36 -2.39 -20.72
N ALA A 193 -6.02 -3.67 -20.61
CA ALA A 193 -6.98 -4.78 -20.60
C ALA A 193 -7.65 -4.92 -19.22
N ILE A 194 -8.20 -3.81 -18.69
CA ILE A 194 -8.88 -3.76 -17.39
C ILE A 194 -10.25 -3.09 -17.50
N LYS A 195 -11.09 -3.31 -16.48
CA LYS A 195 -12.35 -2.61 -16.30
C LYS A 195 -12.63 -2.40 -14.81
N PRO A 196 -12.94 -1.18 -14.37
CA PRO A 196 -12.81 0.09 -15.10
C PRO A 196 -11.34 0.51 -15.28
N GLY A 197 -11.06 1.54 -16.11
CA GLY A 197 -9.71 2.10 -16.26
C GLY A 197 -8.96 1.77 -17.55
N ARG A 198 -9.67 1.57 -18.66
CA ARG A 198 -9.04 1.22 -19.95
C ARG A 198 -8.02 2.26 -20.46
N PRO A 199 -8.32 3.57 -20.58
CA PRO A 199 -7.33 4.54 -21.03
C PRO A 199 -6.42 4.97 -19.89
N MET A 200 -5.11 5.01 -20.14
CA MET A 200 -4.14 5.58 -19.20
C MET A 200 -2.98 6.17 -19.98
N ALA A 201 -2.53 7.36 -19.62
CA ALA A 201 -1.28 7.92 -20.12
C ALA A 201 -0.16 7.67 -19.12
N PHE A 202 1.02 7.32 -19.62
CA PHE A 202 2.21 7.14 -18.82
C PHE A 202 3.42 7.65 -19.58
N GLY A 203 4.31 8.37 -18.91
CA GLY A 203 5.48 8.92 -19.56
C GLY A 203 6.31 9.81 -18.66
N ARG A 204 7.04 10.71 -19.29
CA ARG A 204 7.87 11.69 -18.59
C ARG A 204 7.77 13.04 -19.28
N ILE A 205 7.54 14.09 -18.49
CA ILE A 205 7.61 15.48 -18.93
C ILE A 205 8.82 16.09 -18.23
N ARG A 206 9.83 16.49 -19.00
CA ARG A 206 11.13 16.93 -18.47
C ARG A 206 11.66 15.91 -17.44
N ASN A 207 11.78 16.29 -16.17
CA ASN A 207 12.29 15.43 -15.10
C ASN A 207 11.20 14.68 -14.32
N ALA A 208 9.93 15.00 -14.55
CA ALA A 208 8.81 14.45 -13.79
C ALA A 208 8.14 13.27 -14.50
N VAL A 209 7.80 12.23 -13.76
CA VAL A 209 7.03 11.08 -14.26
C VAL A 209 5.55 11.47 -14.35
N LEU A 210 4.90 11.21 -15.48
CA LEU A 210 3.50 11.53 -15.70
C LEU A 210 2.63 10.28 -15.61
N PHE A 211 1.52 10.39 -14.87
CA PHE A 211 0.38 9.46 -14.91
C PHE A 211 -0.90 10.22 -15.27
N GLY A 212 -1.45 9.98 -16.46
CA GLY A 212 -2.75 10.49 -16.86
C GLY A 212 -3.83 9.44 -16.64
N LEU A 213 -4.70 9.68 -15.67
CA LEU A 213 -5.74 8.75 -15.24
C LEU A 213 -7.07 9.03 -15.96
N PRO A 214 -7.96 8.02 -16.06
CA PRO A 214 -9.30 8.22 -16.62
C PRO A 214 -10.10 9.28 -15.85
N GLY A 215 -11.13 9.88 -16.47
CA GLY A 215 -12.01 10.84 -15.77
C GLY A 215 -13.03 10.22 -14.81
N ASN A 216 -13.36 8.94 -14.97
CA ASN A 216 -14.37 8.28 -14.13
C ASN A 216 -13.82 7.95 -12.73
N PRO A 217 -14.51 8.31 -11.63
CA PRO A 217 -13.97 8.18 -10.27
C PRO A 217 -13.50 6.78 -9.86
N VAL A 218 -14.28 5.74 -10.16
CA VAL A 218 -13.87 4.36 -9.84
C VAL A 218 -12.67 3.94 -10.68
N ALA A 219 -12.59 4.43 -11.93
CA ALA A 219 -11.50 4.14 -12.83
C ALA A 219 -10.18 4.79 -12.36
N VAL A 220 -10.25 6.01 -11.80
CA VAL A 220 -9.10 6.68 -11.14
C VAL A 220 -8.58 5.82 -10.00
N MET A 221 -9.46 5.37 -9.10
CA MET A 221 -9.04 4.54 -7.96
C MET A 221 -8.42 3.23 -8.41
N VAL A 222 -9.05 2.51 -9.36
CA VAL A 222 -8.52 1.25 -9.88
C VAL A 222 -7.16 1.47 -10.53
N THR A 223 -7.00 2.46 -11.41
CA THR A 223 -5.72 2.73 -12.08
C THR A 223 -4.64 3.19 -11.09
N TYR A 224 -5.00 3.97 -10.08
CA TYR A 224 -4.08 4.35 -9.02
C TYR A 224 -3.58 3.13 -8.24
N PHE A 225 -4.47 2.31 -7.68
CA PHE A 225 -4.07 1.20 -6.81
C PHE A 225 -3.39 0.05 -7.55
N GLN A 226 -3.70 -0.16 -8.83
CA GLN A 226 -3.13 -1.28 -9.59
C GLN A 226 -1.84 -0.92 -10.35
N PHE A 227 -1.54 0.37 -10.54
CA PHE A 227 -0.38 0.80 -11.33
C PHE A 227 0.41 1.93 -10.68
N VAL A 228 -0.26 3.03 -10.33
CA VAL A 228 0.43 4.23 -9.86
C VAL A 228 1.09 3.99 -8.51
N GLN A 229 0.38 3.42 -7.54
CA GLN A 229 0.90 3.22 -6.18
C GLN A 229 2.22 2.44 -6.17
N ASP A 230 2.30 1.34 -6.90
CA ASP A 230 3.52 0.52 -6.98
C ASP A 230 4.67 1.26 -7.68
N ALA A 231 4.36 2.08 -8.69
CA ALA A 231 5.34 2.94 -9.32
C ALA A 231 5.86 4.03 -8.36
N LEU A 232 4.99 4.64 -7.55
CA LEU A 232 5.40 5.60 -6.53
C LEU A 232 6.27 4.95 -5.46
N LEU A 233 5.90 3.76 -4.97
CA LEU A 233 6.72 3.00 -4.02
C LEU A 233 8.12 2.72 -4.59
N LYS A 234 8.20 2.37 -5.88
CA LYS A 234 9.49 2.16 -6.55
C LYS A 234 10.32 3.45 -6.64
N LEU A 235 9.68 4.58 -6.95
CA LEU A 235 10.34 5.90 -6.96
C LEU A 235 10.80 6.35 -5.56
N MET A 236 10.11 5.90 -4.50
CA MET A 236 10.51 6.07 -3.11
C MET A 236 11.64 5.12 -2.67
N GLY A 237 12.16 4.30 -3.58
CA GLY A 237 13.26 3.37 -3.30
C GLY A 237 12.84 2.06 -2.62
N VAL A 238 11.54 1.74 -2.56
CA VAL A 238 11.06 0.51 -1.90
C VAL A 238 11.48 -0.72 -2.71
N THR A 239 12.20 -1.64 -2.07
CA THR A 239 12.62 -2.91 -2.68
C THR A 239 12.72 -4.05 -1.64
N PRO A 240 12.13 -5.23 -1.90
CA PRO A 240 11.18 -5.50 -2.98
C PRO A 240 9.86 -4.73 -2.75
N LEU A 241 9.09 -4.53 -3.82
CA LEU A 241 7.73 -4.02 -3.68
C LEU A 241 6.87 -5.00 -2.87
N PRO A 242 5.97 -4.51 -1.99
CA PRO A 242 5.03 -5.38 -1.30
C PRO A 242 4.16 -6.15 -2.31
N PRO A 243 3.93 -7.45 -2.14
CA PRO A 243 3.04 -8.19 -3.02
C PRO A 243 1.60 -7.67 -2.88
N ALA A 244 0.87 -7.64 -3.98
CA ALA A 244 -0.56 -7.34 -3.95
C ALA A 244 -1.26 -8.37 -3.04
N GLN A 245 -1.88 -7.90 -1.96
CA GLN A 245 -2.57 -8.77 -1.02
C GLN A 245 -3.88 -9.25 -1.65
N ARG A 246 -3.86 -10.47 -2.17
CA ARG A 246 -5.02 -11.14 -2.75
C ARG A 246 -5.21 -12.51 -2.12
N PHE A 247 -6.44 -12.88 -1.86
CA PHE A 247 -6.78 -14.22 -1.37
C PHE A 247 -8.09 -14.72 -1.98
N ALA A 248 -8.25 -16.04 -2.00
CA ALA A 248 -9.42 -16.70 -2.57
C ALA A 248 -10.58 -16.73 -1.55
N VAL A 249 -11.79 -16.43 -2.03
CA VAL A 249 -13.05 -16.52 -1.30
C VAL A 249 -14.15 -17.05 -2.20
N GLN A 250 -15.27 -17.49 -1.60
CA GLN A 250 -16.43 -17.95 -2.38
C GLN A 250 -17.28 -16.77 -2.85
N ALA A 251 -17.70 -16.77 -4.11
CA ALA A 251 -18.63 -15.78 -4.62
C ALA A 251 -20.04 -16.02 -4.03
N ALA A 252 -20.71 -14.95 -3.61
CA ALA A 252 -22.12 -14.94 -3.23
C ALA A 252 -23.00 -14.25 -4.29
N PHE A 253 -22.53 -14.19 -5.53
CA PHE A 253 -23.19 -13.49 -6.63
C PHE A 253 -23.08 -14.29 -7.94
N SER A 254 -23.96 -13.97 -8.88
CA SER A 254 -23.86 -14.45 -10.26
C SER A 254 -23.54 -13.28 -11.19
N LEU A 255 -22.60 -13.47 -12.11
CA LEU A 255 -22.21 -12.45 -13.08
C LEU A 255 -21.82 -13.09 -14.41
N ARG A 256 -22.25 -12.49 -15.52
CA ARG A 256 -21.68 -12.76 -16.85
C ARG A 256 -20.67 -11.67 -17.20
N LYS A 257 -19.51 -12.08 -17.72
CA LYS A 257 -18.39 -11.20 -18.06
C LYS A 257 -17.97 -11.46 -19.50
N GLN A 258 -17.51 -10.40 -20.17
CA GLN A 258 -16.87 -10.53 -21.47
C GLN A 258 -15.38 -10.85 -21.29
N PRO A 259 -14.80 -11.76 -22.08
CA PRO A 259 -13.37 -12.07 -22.00
C PRO A 259 -12.49 -10.89 -22.45
N GLY A 260 -11.19 -10.97 -22.14
CA GLY A 260 -10.16 -10.06 -22.62
C GLY A 260 -9.91 -8.82 -21.76
N ARG A 261 -10.55 -8.70 -20.59
CA ARG A 261 -10.24 -7.67 -19.59
C ARG A 261 -10.37 -8.21 -18.17
N THR A 262 -9.40 -7.90 -17.32
CA THR A 262 -9.54 -8.09 -15.87
C THR A 262 -10.57 -7.11 -15.33
N GLU A 263 -11.59 -7.58 -14.60
CA GLU A 263 -12.56 -6.70 -13.95
C GLU A 263 -12.24 -6.53 -12.47
N TYR A 264 -12.18 -5.28 -12.02
CA TYR A 264 -12.06 -4.89 -10.61
C TYR A 264 -13.44 -4.44 -10.12
N LEU A 265 -14.23 -5.42 -9.68
CA LEU A 265 -15.55 -5.16 -9.12
C LEU A 265 -15.41 -4.76 -7.66
N ARG A 266 -16.38 -4.04 -7.12
CA ARG A 266 -16.40 -3.64 -5.72
C ARG A 266 -17.21 -4.67 -4.94
N GLY A 267 -16.61 -5.25 -3.91
CA GLY A 267 -17.19 -6.30 -3.10
C GLY A 267 -17.27 -5.95 -1.62
N ARG A 268 -18.14 -6.65 -0.90
CA ARG A 268 -18.18 -6.71 0.57
C ARG A 268 -17.91 -8.12 1.01
N LEU A 269 -16.90 -8.30 1.86
CA LEU A 269 -16.61 -9.57 2.50
C LEU A 269 -17.70 -9.89 3.52
N GLN A 270 -18.11 -11.15 3.52
CA GLN A 270 -19.11 -11.70 4.43
C GLN A 270 -18.49 -12.87 5.18
N HIS A 271 -18.76 -12.93 6.47
CA HIS A 271 -18.29 -13.99 7.36
C HIS A 271 -19.48 -14.72 7.97
N ASP A 272 -19.54 -16.03 7.78
CA ASP A 272 -20.49 -16.93 8.43
C ASP A 272 -19.72 -18.04 9.14
N GLY A 273 -19.49 -17.86 10.46
CA GLY A 273 -18.60 -18.71 11.22
C GLY A 273 -17.17 -18.70 10.67
N SER A 274 -16.71 -19.85 10.18
CA SER A 274 -15.39 -20.01 9.54
C SER A 274 -15.42 -19.78 8.02
N ALA A 275 -16.60 -19.67 7.40
CA ALA A 275 -16.74 -19.44 5.97
C ALA A 275 -16.59 -17.95 5.65
N CYS A 276 -15.87 -17.65 4.57
CA CYS A 276 -15.73 -16.31 4.02
C CYS A 276 -16.21 -16.31 2.56
N SER A 277 -17.13 -15.40 2.26
CA SER A 277 -17.66 -15.18 0.91
C SER A 277 -17.63 -13.68 0.56
N VAL A 278 -17.90 -13.36 -0.70
CA VAL A 278 -17.96 -11.97 -1.16
C VAL A 278 -19.23 -11.72 -1.97
N ALA A 279 -19.93 -10.65 -1.63
CA ALA A 279 -21.06 -10.12 -2.39
C ALA A 279 -20.65 -8.82 -3.11
N LEU A 280 -21.28 -8.49 -4.24
CA LEU A 280 -21.00 -7.22 -4.93
C LEU A 280 -21.62 -6.04 -4.18
N ALA A 281 -20.87 -4.94 -4.09
CA ALA A 281 -21.28 -3.70 -3.45
C ALA A 281 -21.96 -2.75 -4.46
N GLY A 282 -23.27 -2.56 -4.32
CA GLY A 282 -24.02 -1.59 -5.11
C GLY A 282 -23.83 -1.73 -6.64
N ALA A 283 -24.07 -0.64 -7.36
CA ALA A 283 -23.92 -0.62 -8.82
C ALA A 283 -22.44 -0.58 -9.24
N GLN A 284 -22.08 -1.43 -10.21
CA GLN A 284 -20.70 -1.63 -10.66
C GLN A 284 -20.23 -0.65 -11.75
N GLY A 285 -21.01 0.38 -12.06
CA GLY A 285 -20.64 1.42 -13.05
C GLY A 285 -19.38 2.19 -12.65
N SER A 286 -18.58 2.65 -13.63
CA SER A 286 -17.32 3.35 -13.38
C SER A 286 -17.48 4.75 -12.78
N GLY A 287 -18.66 5.36 -12.93
CA GLY A 287 -19.01 6.65 -12.32
C GLY A 287 -19.61 6.55 -10.91
N VAL A 288 -19.90 5.33 -10.43
CA VAL A 288 -20.63 5.13 -9.16
C VAL A 288 -19.65 5.10 -7.99
N LEU A 289 -19.18 6.27 -7.57
CA LEU A 289 -18.18 6.38 -6.50
C LEU A 289 -18.68 5.83 -5.15
N SER A 290 -19.98 5.89 -4.86
CA SER A 290 -20.56 5.33 -3.63
C SER A 290 -20.20 3.85 -3.43
N SER A 291 -20.12 3.07 -4.51
CA SER A 291 -19.72 1.65 -4.45
C SER A 291 -18.31 1.44 -3.88
N MET A 292 -17.41 2.41 -4.00
CA MET A 292 -16.07 2.36 -3.40
C MET A 292 -16.10 2.63 -1.89
N SER A 293 -16.97 3.53 -1.44
CA SER A 293 -17.17 3.79 0.00
C SER A 293 -17.90 2.64 0.70
N GLU A 294 -18.71 1.91 -0.05
CA GLU A 294 -19.51 0.80 0.43
C GLU A 294 -18.75 -0.53 0.42
N ALA A 295 -17.84 -0.74 -0.53
CA ALA A 295 -17.03 -1.93 -0.58
C ALA A 295 -15.90 -1.93 0.46
N ASP A 296 -15.42 -3.12 0.78
CA ASP A 296 -14.22 -3.36 1.57
C ASP A 296 -13.11 -4.04 0.77
N CYS A 297 -13.37 -4.40 -0.49
CA CYS A 297 -12.41 -5.04 -1.37
C CYS A 297 -12.73 -4.84 -2.86
N PHE A 298 -11.72 -5.04 -3.70
CA PHE A 298 -11.94 -5.39 -5.10
C PHE A 298 -12.15 -6.90 -5.22
N VAL A 299 -13.19 -7.34 -5.94
CA VAL A 299 -13.25 -8.68 -6.51
C VAL A 299 -12.54 -8.64 -7.86
N VAL A 300 -11.46 -9.40 -7.98
CA VAL A 300 -10.58 -9.42 -9.15
C VAL A 300 -10.95 -10.61 -10.03
N LEU A 301 -11.65 -10.34 -11.13
CA LEU A 301 -12.00 -11.36 -12.11
C LEU A 301 -10.98 -11.34 -13.25
N PRO A 302 -10.27 -12.45 -13.52
CA PRO A 302 -9.24 -12.50 -14.55
C PRO A 302 -9.83 -12.31 -15.96
N ASP A 303 -8.97 -12.03 -16.93
CA ASP A 303 -9.39 -11.68 -18.29
C ASP A 303 -10.03 -12.85 -19.05
N ASP A 304 -9.66 -14.07 -18.74
CA ASP A 304 -10.23 -15.33 -19.26
C ASP A 304 -11.57 -15.73 -18.61
N CYS A 305 -11.95 -15.13 -17.48
CA CYS A 305 -13.22 -15.40 -16.81
C CYS A 305 -14.42 -14.96 -17.68
N LEU A 306 -15.37 -15.87 -17.90
CA LEU A 306 -16.59 -15.65 -18.68
C LEU A 306 -17.85 -15.48 -17.82
N SER A 307 -17.88 -16.14 -16.66
CA SER A 307 -18.98 -16.03 -15.70
C SER A 307 -18.52 -16.44 -14.32
N VAL A 308 -19.27 -15.99 -13.32
CA VAL A 308 -19.15 -16.39 -11.92
C VAL A 308 -20.54 -16.82 -11.46
N GLN A 309 -20.63 -17.93 -10.73
CA GLN A 309 -21.80 -18.40 -10.01
C GLN A 309 -21.55 -18.39 -8.50
N PRO A 310 -22.62 -18.35 -7.68
CA PRO A 310 -22.47 -18.52 -6.24
C PRO A 310 -21.76 -19.84 -5.91
N GLY A 311 -20.76 -19.79 -5.04
CA GLY A 311 -19.90 -20.92 -4.70
C GLY A 311 -18.70 -21.13 -5.62
N ASP A 312 -18.50 -20.29 -6.64
CA ASP A 312 -17.24 -20.25 -7.38
C ASP A 312 -16.16 -19.54 -6.55
N THR A 313 -14.92 -19.98 -6.69
CA THR A 313 -13.77 -19.32 -6.06
C THR A 313 -13.33 -18.11 -6.87
N VAL A 314 -13.28 -16.94 -6.22
CA VAL A 314 -12.79 -15.68 -6.79
C VAL A 314 -11.68 -15.08 -5.92
N TYR A 315 -10.83 -14.23 -6.50
CA TYR A 315 -9.84 -13.49 -5.73
C TYR A 315 -10.38 -12.15 -5.28
N VAL A 316 -10.11 -11.79 -4.03
CA VAL A 316 -10.38 -10.47 -3.47
C VAL A 316 -9.10 -9.75 -3.11
N GLN A 317 -9.08 -8.43 -3.30
CA GLN A 317 -8.03 -7.53 -2.86
C GLN A 317 -8.63 -6.53 -1.86
N PRO A 318 -8.39 -6.69 -0.55
CA PRO A 318 -8.95 -5.80 0.48
C PRO A 318 -8.55 -4.34 0.27
N PHE A 319 -9.48 -3.44 0.59
CA PHE A 319 -9.24 -2.01 0.67
C PHE A 319 -8.51 -1.64 1.95
N HIS A 320 -8.67 -2.39 3.04
CA HIS A 320 -7.87 -2.16 4.24
C HIS A 320 -6.40 -2.48 3.92
N GLY A 321 -5.55 -1.45 3.91
CA GLY A 321 -4.18 -1.51 3.38
C GLY A 321 -3.97 -0.75 2.06
N LEU A 322 -5.05 -0.35 1.37
CA LEU A 322 -5.07 0.51 0.18
C LEU A 322 -5.73 1.88 0.45
N LEU A 323 -6.92 1.86 1.08
CA LEU A 323 -7.74 3.03 1.45
C LEU A 323 -7.59 3.44 2.90
#